data_AF-A0A5U4CJN4-F1
#
_entry.id   AF-A0A5U4CJN4-F1
#
_cell.length_a   1.000
_cell.length_b   1.000
_cell.length_c   1.000
_cell.angle_alpha   90.00
_cell.angle_beta   90.00
_cell.angle_gamma   90.00
#
_symmetry.space_group_name_H-M   'P 1'
#
loop_
_entity.id
_entity.type
_entity.pdbx_description
1 polymer ?
#
loop_
_entity_poly.entity_id
_entity_poly.type
_entity_poly.pdbx_seq_one_letter_code
_entity_poly.pdbx_strand_id
1 'polypeptide(L)' 'MKKDELQNLHHELKKINRMLNLVKKRLNEGRYRDAEDHIRGESLMLGNLADKLRDLIDQQDSNV' A
#
# COMPACT_ATOMS: atom_id res chain seq x y z
N MET A 1 -7.83 -15.14 7.08
CA MET A 1 -6.64 -14.38 7.55
C MET A 1 -6.42 -14.51 9.05
N LYS A 2 -5.17 -14.70 9.47
CA LYS A 2 -4.76 -14.69 10.89
C LYS A 2 -4.68 -13.25 11.42
N LYS A 3 -4.81 -13.10 12.74
CA LYS A 3 -4.77 -11.78 13.43
C LYS A 3 -3.50 -10.98 13.10
N ASP A 4 -2.35 -11.64 13.05
CA ASP A 4 -1.06 -11.00 12.78
C ASP A 4 -0.96 -10.50 11.33
N GLU A 5 -1.53 -11.24 10.38
CA GLU A 5 -1.60 -10.84 8.97
C GLU A 5 -2.49 -9.61 8.79
N LEU A 6 -3.61 -9.54 9.53
CA LEU A 6 -4.50 -8.39 9.52
C LEU A 6 -3.84 -7.15 10.14
N GLN A 7 -3.10 -7.33 11.25
CA GLN A 7 -2.34 -6.24 11.85
C GLN A 7 -1.25 -5.71 10.92
N ASN A 8 -0.54 -6.61 10.23
CA ASN A 8 0.47 -6.22 9.26
C ASN A 8 -0.14 -5.47 8.07
N LEU A 9 -1.26 -5.97 7.52
CA LEU A 9 -2.01 -5.29 6.46
C LEU A 9 -2.43 -3.88 6.87
N HIS A 10 -2.98 -3.73 8.08
CA HIS A 10 -3.39 -2.42 8.60
C HIS A 10 -2.18 -1.47 8.74
N HIS A 11 -1.03 -1.99 9.17
CA HIS A 11 0.21 -1.21 9.29
C HIS A 11 0.68 -0.70 7.92
N GLU A 12 0.72 -1.56 6.90
CA GLU A 12 1.14 -1.19 5.54
C GLU A 12 0.17 -0.18 4.90
N LEU A 13 -1.14 -0.37 5.04
CA LEU A 13 -2.14 0.61 4.57
C LEU A 13 -1.95 1.99 5.22
N LYS A 14 -1.67 2.02 6.52
CA LYS A 14 -1.42 3.27 7.25
C LYS A 14 -0.14 3.96 6.78
N LYS A 15 0.90 3.19 6.44
CA LYS A 15 2.16 3.71 5.89
C LYS A 15 1.94 4.33 4.52
N ILE A 16 1.26 3.62 3.61
CA ILE A 16 0.94 4.13 2.27
C ILE A 16 0.10 5.42 2.36
N ASN A 17 -0.91 5.45 3.24
CA ASN A 17 -1.73 6.65 3.41
C ASN A 17 -0.91 7.87 3.90
N ARG A 18 0.08 7.67 4.78
CA ARG A 18 1.00 8.75 5.19
C ARG A 18 1.83 9.27 4.00
N MET A 19 2.29 8.37 3.14
CA MET A 19 3.08 8.73 1.98
C MET A 19 2.26 9.45 0.90
N LEU A 20 1.01 9.04 0.68
CA LEU A 20 0.07 9.77 -0.20
C LEU A 20 -0.20 11.19 0.31
N ASN A 21 -0.25 11.40 1.63
CA ASN A 21 -0.34 12.74 2.19
C ASN A 21 0.92 13.59 1.92
N LEU A 22 2.10 12.97 1.95
CA LEU A 22 3.34 13.65 1.57
C LEU A 22 3.33 14.01 0.08
N VAL A 23 2.93 13.10 -0.80
CA VAL A 23 2.73 13.36 -2.23
C VAL A 23 1.82 14.58 -2.43
N LYS A 24 0.65 14.58 -1.79
CA LYS A 24 -0.30 15.71 -1.87
C LYS A 24 0.35 17.03 -1.46
N LYS A 25 1.13 17.02 -0.38
CA LYS A 25 1.91 18.19 0.06
C LYS A 25 2.95 18.61 -0.98
N ARG A 26 3.69 17.66 -1.58
CA ARG A 26 4.68 17.93 -2.64
C ARG A 26 4.02 18.57 -3.87
N LEU A 27 2.86 18.08 -4.30
CA LEU A 27 2.06 18.66 -5.39
C LEU A 27 1.66 20.10 -5.11
N ASN A 28 1.14 20.38 -3.91
CA ASN A 28 0.74 21.73 -3.51
C ASN A 28 1.92 22.72 -3.43
N GLU A 29 3.13 22.23 -3.20
CA GLU A 29 4.36 23.05 -3.18
C GLU A 29 5.02 23.17 -4.57
N GLY A 30 4.38 22.66 -5.64
CA GLY A 30 4.91 22.71 -7.01
C GLY A 30 6.09 21.76 -7.26
N ARG A 31 6.40 20.86 -6.33
CA ARG A 31 7.48 19.86 -6.46
C ARG A 31 6.97 18.60 -7.14
N TYR A 32 6.65 18.73 -8.42
CA TYR A 32 6.00 17.67 -9.19
C TYR A 32 6.87 16.43 -9.39
N ARG A 33 8.18 16.59 -9.59
CA ARG A 33 9.09 15.46 -9.77
C ARG A 33 9.20 14.59 -8.51
N ASP A 34 9.40 15.23 -7.36
CA ASP A 34 9.38 14.54 -6.07
C ASP A 34 8.04 13.83 -5.84
N ALA A 35 6.93 14.49 -6.16
CA ALA A 35 5.60 13.89 -6.04
C ALA A 35 5.43 12.67 -6.94
N GLU A 36 5.90 12.73 -8.19
CA GLU A 36 5.86 11.63 -9.14
C GLU A 36 6.68 10.43 -8.65
N ASP A 37 7.93 10.67 -8.21
CA ASP A 37 8.81 9.62 -7.70
C ASP A 37 8.18 8.90 -6.50
N HIS A 38 7.55 9.65 -5.59
CA HIS A 38 6.83 9.08 -4.46
C HIS A 38 5.59 8.31 -4.91
N ILE A 39 4.75 8.83 -5.81
CA ILE A 39 3.55 8.13 -6.33
C ILE A 39 3.92 6.79 -6.96
N ARG A 40 5.00 6.74 -7.75
CA ARG A 40 5.46 5.49 -8.38
C ARG A 40 5.83 4.44 -7.33
N GLY A 41 6.58 4.85 -6.30
CA GLY A 41 6.92 3.98 -5.17
C GLY A 41 5.68 3.46 -4.43
N GLU A 42 4.73 4.34 -4.12
CA GLU A 42 3.50 3.95 -3.43
C GLU A 42 2.61 3.03 -4.26
N SER A 43 2.57 3.24 -5.58
CA SER A 43 1.81 2.38 -6.50
C SER A 43 2.35 0.95 -6.53
N LEU A 44 3.67 0.79 -6.47
CA LEU A 44 4.31 -0.53 -6.34
C LEU A 44 3.99 -1.19 -4.98
N MET A 45 4.00 -0.42 -3.90
CA MET A 45 3.64 -0.94 -2.57
C MET A 45 2.17 -1.39 -2.52
N LEU A 46 1.25 -0.62 -3.11
CA LEU A 46 -0.17 -1.00 -3.21
C LEU A 46 -0.37 -2.26 -4.05
N GLY A 47 0.33 -2.38 -5.18
CA GLY A 47 0.30 -3.59 -6.01
C GLY A 47 0.73 -4.83 -5.22
N ASN A 48 1.89 -4.77 -4.56
CA ASN A 48 2.38 -5.86 -3.72
C ASN A 48 1.41 -6.22 -2.58
N LEU A 49 0.69 -5.24 -2.04
CA LEU A 49 -0.30 -5.47 -0.99
C LEU A 49 -1.54 -6.17 -1.54
N ALA A 50 -1.99 -5.79 -2.73
CA ALA A 50 -3.09 -6.43 -3.43
C ALA A 50 -2.77 -7.88 -3.80
N ASP A 51 -1.56 -8.15 -4.27
CA ASP A 51 -1.10 -9.51 -4.56
C ASP A 51 -1.08 -10.39 -3.31
N LYS A 52 -0.52 -9.89 -2.19
CA LYS A 52 -0.57 -10.60 -0.90
C LYS A 52 -1.99 -10.88 -0.42
N LEU A 53 -2.90 -9.91 -0.59
CA LEU A 53 -4.30 -10.09 -0.25
C LEU A 53 -4.95 -11.19 -1.08
N ARG A 54 -4.65 -11.22 -2.38
CA ARG A 54 -5.12 -12.27 -3.28
C ARG A 54 -4.58 -13.63 -2.88
N ASP A 55 -3.28 -13.74 -2.63
CA ASP A 55 -2.66 -15.00 -2.18
C ASP A 55 -3.31 -15.53 -0.89
N LEU A 56 -3.61 -14.64 0.06
CA LEU A 56 -4.28 -15.02 1.31
C LEU A 56 -5.72 -15.50 1.09
N ILE A 57 -6.44 -14.92 0.12
CA ILE A 57 -7.79 -15.36 -0.26
C ILE A 57 -7.71 -16.74 -0.93
N ASP A 58 -6.82 -16.89 -1.91
CA ASP A 58 -6.65 -18.15 -2.66
C ASP A 58 -6.22 -19.31 -1.73
N GLN A 59 -5.36 -19.03 -0.73
CA GLN A 59 -4.99 -19.99 0.32
C GLN A 59 -6.17 -20.36 1.23
N GLN A 60 -7.08 -19.43 1.48
CA GLN A 60 -8.26 -19.69 2.30
C GLN A 60 -9.26 -20.57 1.53
N ASP A 61 -9.48 -20.31 0.24
CA ASP A 61 -10.38 -21.10 -0.62
C ASP A 61 -9.84 -22.49 -0.94
N SER A 62 -8.51 -22.66 -1.02
CA SER A 62 -7.88 -23.96 -1.29
C SER A 62 -7.83 -24.90 -0.06
N ASN A 63 -8.11 -24.37 1.14
CA ASN A 63 -8.15 -25.13 2.40
C ASN A 63 -9.59 -25.49 2.84
N VAL A 64 -10.58 -25.26 1.97
CA VAL A 64 -12.00 -25.66 2.12
C VAL A 64 -12.28 -26.83 1.18
#